data_AF-A0A948G418-F1
#
_entry.id   AF-A0A948G418-F1
#
_cell.length_a   1.000
_cell.length_b   1.000
_cell.length_c   1.000
_cell.angle_alpha   90.00
_cell.angle_beta   90.00
_cell.angle_gamma   90.00
#
_symmetry.space_group_name_H-M   'P 1'
#
loop_
_entity.id
_entity.type
_entity.pdbx_description
1 polymer ?
#
loop_
_entity_poly.entity_id
_entity_poly.type
_entity_poly.pdbx_seq_one_letter_code
_entity_poly.pdbx_strand_id
1 'polypeptide(L)' 'MILIKHQMIAQSGDIIVAITENGATLKIFKRKNNKVILEPRHPNYPVIVPKKLEIRGKFVGLIRFP' A
#
# COMPACT_ATOMS: atom_id res chain seq x y z
N MET A 1 -15.53 5.20 1.32
CA MET A 1 -14.94 5.02 -0.03
C MET A 1 -13.54 5.62 -0.05
N ILE A 2 -12.59 5.05 -0.80
CA ILE A 2 -11.23 5.61 -0.97
C ILE A 2 -11.05 6.12 -2.39
N LEU A 3 -10.33 7.23 -2.54
CA LEU A 3 -9.92 7.77 -3.83
C LEU A 3 -8.48 7.36 -4.10
N ILE A 4 -8.27 6.75 -5.26
CA ILE A 4 -6.97 6.23 -5.69
C ILE A 4 -6.57 6.90 -6.99
N LYS A 5 -5.36 7.45 -7.05
CA LYS A 5 -4.70 7.81 -8.31
C LYS A 5 -4.12 6.54 -8.92
N HIS A 6 -4.62 6.15 -10.09
CA HIS A 6 -4.13 4.97 -10.80
C HIS A 6 -2.67 5.19 -11.24
N GLN A 7 -1.77 4.30 -10.81
CA GLN A 7 -0.36 4.28 -11.16
C GLN A 7 0.28 2.95 -10.74
N MET A 8 1.29 2.51 -11.48
CA MET A 8 1.98 1.22 -11.23
C MET A 8 3.29 1.36 -10.42
N ILE A 9 3.68 2.58 -10.10
CA ILE A 9 4.89 2.90 -9.33
C ILE A 9 4.51 3.68 -8.07
N ALA A 10 5.34 3.59 -7.03
CA ALA A 10 5.16 4.34 -5.80
C ALA A 10 6.52 4.75 -5.21
N GLN A 11 6.52 5.84 -4.45
CA GLN A 11 7.66 6.30 -3.68
C GLN A 11 7.57 5.77 -2.25
N SER A 12 8.73 5.60 -1.60
CA SER A 12 8.77 5.19 -0.20
C SER A 12 8.02 6.21 0.67
N GLY A 13 7.03 5.75 1.44
CA GLY A 13 6.10 6.57 2.21
C GLY A 13 4.69 6.70 1.61
N ASP A 14 4.51 6.36 0.33
CA ASP A 14 3.18 6.39 -0.29
C ASP A 14 2.26 5.35 0.34
N ILE A 15 1.00 5.72 0.59
CA ILE A 15 -0.06 4.75 0.86
C ILE A 15 -0.55 4.23 -0.49
N ILE A 16 -0.51 2.91 -0.70
CA ILE A 16 -0.83 2.29 -1.97
C ILE A 16 -1.93 1.24 -1.84
N VAL A 17 -2.72 1.10 -2.90
CA VAL A 17 -3.47 -0.12 -3.17
C VAL A 17 -2.58 -1.05 -3.98
N ALA A 18 -2.43 -2.27 -3.51
CA ALA A 18 -1.63 -3.29 -4.18
C ALA A 18 -2.28 -4.67 -4.09
N ILE A 19 -1.94 -5.53 -5.04
CA ILE A 19 -2.24 -6.96 -5.01
C ILE A 19 -0.99 -7.69 -4.52
N THR A 20 -1.18 -8.55 -3.53
CA THR A 20 -0.14 -9.42 -2.97
C THR A 20 -0.56 -10.89 -3.11
N GLU A 21 0.28 -11.82 -2.66
CA GLU A 21 -0.08 -13.23 -2.54
C GLU A 21 -1.31 -13.47 -1.66
N ASN A 22 -1.64 -12.56 -0.75
CA ASN A 22 -2.79 -12.64 0.16
C ASN A 22 -3.99 -11.81 -0.33
N GLY A 23 -3.98 -11.35 -1.58
CA GLY A 23 -5.03 -10.52 -2.18
C GLY A 23 -4.76 -9.01 -2.09
N ALA A 24 -5.82 -8.23 -2.29
CA ALA A 24 -5.77 -6.77 -2.32
C ALA A 24 -5.52 -6.17 -0.93
N THR A 25 -4.67 -5.15 -0.85
CA THR A 25 -4.30 -4.50 0.41
C THR A 25 -4.13 -2.99 0.25
N LEU A 26 -4.32 -2.27 1.36
CA LEU A 26 -4.00 -0.85 1.52
C LEU A 26 -2.93 -0.72 2.62
N LYS A 27 -1.73 -0.31 2.25
CA LYS A 27 -0.56 -0.23 3.16
C LYS A 27 0.37 0.92 2.77
N ILE A 28 1.24 1.31 3.68
CA ILE A 28 2.33 2.24 3.38
C ILE A 28 3.44 1.45 2.68
N PHE A 29 3.79 1.85 1.46
CA PHE A 29 4.90 1.29 0.72
C PHE A 29 6.22 1.87 1.25
N LYS A 30 7.18 1.00 1.58
CA LYS A 30 8.55 1.42 1.87
C LYS A 30 9.53 0.62 1.05
N ARG A 31 10.56 1.30 0.55
CA ARG A 31 11.71 0.69 -0.12
C ARG A 31 12.99 1.21 0.49
N LYS A 32 13.83 0.31 1.02
CA LYS A 32 15.16 0.62 1.57
C LYS A 32 16.12 -0.52 1.19
N ASN A 33 17.30 -0.18 0.67
CA ASN A 33 18.35 -1.15 0.32
C ASN A 33 17.84 -2.33 -0.52
N ASN A 34 17.09 -2.04 -1.59
CA ASN A 34 16.41 -3.03 -2.44
C ASN A 34 15.38 -3.95 -1.77
N LYS A 35 15.09 -3.77 -0.47
CA LYS A 35 13.99 -4.48 0.20
C LYS A 35 12.72 -3.64 0.14
N VAL A 36 11.63 -4.27 -0.27
CA VAL A 36 10.28 -3.71 -0.22
C VAL A 36 9.57 -4.27 1.00
N ILE A 37 8.92 -3.38 1.76
CA ILE A 37 8.04 -3.75 2.87
C ILE A 37 6.74 -2.95 2.78
N LEU A 38 5.67 -3.53 3.32
CA LEU A 38 4.38 -2.89 3.47
C LEU A 38 4.10 -2.69 4.96
N GLU A 39 4.09 -1.43 5.39
CA GLU A 39 3.83 -1.07 6.78
C GLU A 39 2.32 -0.86 6.99
N PRO A 40 1.74 -1.44 8.05
CA PRO A 40 0.39 -1.10 8.47
C PRO A 40 0.37 0.26 9.17
N ARG A 41 -0.77 0.93 9.11
CA ARG A 41 -0.99 2.18 9.88
C ARG A 41 -1.37 1.91 11.34
N HIS A 42 -1.86 0.70 11.62
CA HIS A 42 -2.26 0.29 12.96
C HIS A 42 -1.10 -0.48 13.62
N PRO A 43 -0.62 -0.08 14.81
CA PRO A 43 0.60 -0.61 15.42
C PRO A 43 0.51 -2.11 15.76
N ASN A 44 -0.70 -2.62 16.02
CA ASN A 44 -0.90 -4.03 16.36
C ASN A 44 -0.79 -5.00 15.17
N TYR A 45 -0.56 -4.50 13.96
CA TYR A 45 -0.40 -5.36 12.78
C TYR A 45 1.09 -5.44 12.39
N PRO A 46 1.57 -6.60 11.92
CA PRO A 46 2.96 -6.78 11.54
C PRO A 46 3.28 -6.09 10.21
N VAL A 47 4.55 -5.72 10.05
CA VAL A 47 5.13 -5.34 8.75
C VAL A 47 5.14 -6.55 7.83
N ILE A 48 4.75 -6.36 6.58
CA ILE A 48 4.70 -7.44 5.58
C ILE A 48 5.86 -7.28 4.61
N VAL A 49 6.58 -8.38 4.37
CA VAL A 49 7.54 -8.50 3.25
C VAL A 49 6.86 -9.33 2.17
N PRO A 50 6.26 -8.72 1.14
CA PRO A 50 5.46 -9.45 0.17
C PRO A 50 6.34 -10.31 -0.74
N LYS A 51 5.90 -11.53 -1.06
CA LYS A 51 6.51 -12.37 -2.10
C LYS A 51 6.12 -11.90 -3.51
N LYS A 52 4.89 -11.39 -3.64
CA LYS A 52 4.38 -10.77 -4.87
C LYS A 52 3.84 -9.39 -4.54
N LEU A 53 4.14 -8.41 -5.40
CA LEU A 53 3.61 -7.06 -5.23
C LEU A 53 3.30 -6.44 -6.58
N GLU A 54 2.02 -6.17 -6.81
CA GLU A 54 1.55 -5.37 -7.94
C GLU A 54 0.88 -4.10 -7.42
N ILE A 55 1.46 -2.94 -7.71
CA ILE A 55 0.90 -1.65 -7.32
C ILE A 55 -0.19 -1.28 -8.32
N ARG A 56 -1.40 -0.98 -7.83
CA ARG A 56 -2.55 -0.57 -8.65
C ARG A 56 -2.85 0.93 -8.55
N GLY A 57 -2.38 1.59 -7.49
CA GLY A 57 -2.45 3.03 -7.38
C GLY A 57 -2.06 3.58 -6.02
N LYS A 58 -1.98 4.90 -5.95
CA LYS A 58 -1.66 5.67 -4.74
C LYS A 58 -2.93 6.25 -4.13
N PHE A 59 -3.09 6.08 -2.83
CA PHE A 59 -4.17 6.70 -2.07
C PHE A 59 -4.04 8.22 -2.07
N VAL A 60 -5.14 8.91 -2.37
CA VAL A 60 -5.19 10.39 -2.37
C VAL A 60 -6.25 10.95 -1.42
N GLY A 61 -7.20 10.14 -0.95
CA GLY A 61 -8.20 10.63 -0.01
C GLY A 61 -9.26 9.62 0.37
N LEU A 62 -10.05 9.98 1.37
CA LEU A 62 -11.19 9.22 1.86
C LEU A 62 -12.46 10.05 1.65
N ILE A 63 -13.49 9.42 1.11
CA ILE A 63 -14.84 9.98 1.04
C ILE A 63 -15.71 9.18 2.02
N ARG A 64 -16.30 9.88 2.99
CA ARG A 64 -17.26 9.33 3.96
C ARG A 64 -18.62 9.94 3.64
N PHE A 65 -19.59 9.07 3.37
CA PHE A 65 -20.99 9.48 3.28
C PHE A 65 -21.60 9.36 4.68
N PRO A 66 -22.47 10.29 5.08
CA PRO A 66 -23.24 10.19 6.32
C PRO A 66 -24.21 9.01 6.29
#